data_AF-A0A7S2YP85-F1
#
_entry.id   AF-A0A7S2YP85-F1
#
_cell.length_a   1.000
_cell.length_b   1.000
_cell.length_c   1.000
_cell.angle_alpha   90.00
_cell.angle_beta   90.00
_cell.angle_gamma   90.00
#
_symmetry.space_group_name_H-M   'P 1'
#
loop_
_entity.id
_entity.type
_entity.pdbx_description
1 polymer ?
#
loop_
_entity_poly.entity_id
_entity_poly.type
_entity_poly.pdbx_seq_one_letter_code
_entity_poly.pdbx_strand_id
1 'polypeptide(L)'
;KYKTVLFDMDGVLAEVSKSYRAAIILTCHHYGAKSVTDDVVTEWKIRGNANCDWTLSRNLILDAKDGRNDVTLEEVTETFENFYQGTEQQSGLYKLETLI
;
A
#
# COMPACT_ATOMS: atom_id res chain seq x y z
N LYS A 1 43.39 3.82 -3.35
CA LYS A 1 42.23 3.04 -2.85
C LYS A 1 41.02 3.96 -2.86
N TYR A 2 39.97 3.62 -3.59
CA TYR A 2 38.71 4.38 -3.55
C TYR A 2 37.84 3.85 -2.41
N LYS A 3 37.01 4.74 -1.85
CA LYS A 3 35.91 4.38 -0.95
C LYS A 3 34.62 4.66 -1.71
N THR A 4 33.65 3.77 -1.55
CA THR A 4 32.32 3.88 -2.15
C THR A 4 31.26 3.84 -1.05
N VAL A 5 30.17 4.57 -1.24
CA VAL A 5 28.97 4.52 -0.41
C VAL A 5 27.81 4.07 -1.29
N LEU A 6 27.00 3.15 -0.80
CA LEU A 6 25.79 2.64 -1.45
C LEU A 6 24.59 3.10 -0.63
N PHE A 7 23.60 3.65 -1.31
CA PHE A 7 22.34 4.06 -0.70
C PHE A 7 21.22 3.19 -1.24
N ASP A 8 20.30 2.83 -0.35
CA ASP A 8 18.99 2.32 -0.75
C ASP A 8 18.06 3.51 -1.08
N MET A 9 16.92 3.24 -1.72
CA MET A 9 15.94 4.26 -2.06
C MET A 9 14.93 4.47 -0.94
N ASP A 10 14.07 3.47 -0.71
CA ASP A 10 12.88 3.62 0.11
C ASP A 10 13.22 3.59 1.60
N GLY A 11 12.88 4.66 2.31
CA GLY A 11 13.24 4.85 3.72
C GLY A 11 14.69 5.26 3.96
N VAL A 12 15.50 5.45 2.90
CA VAL A 12 16.89 5.95 2.99
C VAL A 12 17.06 7.27 2.26
N LEU A 13 16.71 7.34 0.98
CA LEU A 13 16.73 8.58 0.19
C LEU A 13 15.33 9.17 0.01
N ALA A 14 14.29 8.33 -0.02
CA ALA A 14 12.92 8.72 -0.24
C ALA A 14 12.02 8.29 0.92
N GLU A 15 11.18 9.19 1.42
CA GLU A 15 10.06 8.88 2.29
C GLU A 15 8.89 8.46 1.39
N VAL A 16 8.53 7.17 1.47
CA VAL A 16 7.44 6.58 0.68
C VAL A 16 6.31 6.02 1.53
N SER A 17 6.40 6.05 2.86
CA SER A 17 5.43 5.32 3.69
C SER A 17 4.01 5.86 3.55
N LYS A 18 3.86 7.17 3.27
CA LYS A 18 2.55 7.80 3.11
C LYS A 18 1.80 7.34 1.86
N SER A 19 2.49 7.22 0.72
CA SER A 19 1.88 6.83 -0.55
C SER A 19 1.36 5.39 -0.48
N TYR A 20 2.20 4.46 -0.03
CA TYR A 20 1.85 3.04 0.09
C TYR A 20 0.75 2.80 1.13
N ARG A 21 0.85 3.42 2.32
CA ARG A 21 -0.20 3.27 3.36
C ARG A 21 -1.56 3.79 2.87
N ALA A 22 -1.57 4.94 2.21
CA ALA A 22 -2.80 5.48 1.64
C ALA A 22 -3.38 4.55 0.55
N ALA A 23 -2.54 3.97 -0.30
CA ALA A 23 -2.96 3.06 -1.35
C ALA A 23 -3.57 1.77 -0.79
N ILE A 24 -2.96 1.17 0.25
CA ILE A 24 -3.50 0.00 0.95
C ILE A 24 -4.90 0.31 1.51
N ILE A 25 -5.03 1.40 2.27
CA ILE A 25 -6.28 1.76 2.95
C ILE A 25 -7.38 2.05 1.94
N LEU A 26 -7.11 2.85 0.91
CA LEU A 26 -8.11 3.19 -0.11
C LEU A 26 -8.53 1.96 -0.92
N THR A 27 -7.60 1.06 -1.23
CA THR A 27 -7.92 -0.22 -1.88
C THR A 27 -8.83 -1.05 -1.00
N CYS A 28 -8.50 -1.21 0.30
CA CYS A 28 -9.35 -1.94 1.24
C CYS A 28 -10.76 -1.33 1.32
N HIS A 29 -10.83 0.01 1.42
CA HIS A 29 -12.08 0.73 1.51
C HIS A 29 -12.92 0.63 0.23
N HIS A 30 -12.29 0.56 -0.94
CA HIS A 30 -12.98 0.34 -2.22
C HIS A 30 -13.79 -0.96 -2.19
N TYR A 31 -13.23 -2.01 -1.59
CA TYR A 31 -13.86 -3.34 -1.45
C TYR A 31 -14.68 -3.53 -0.17
N GLY A 32 -15.13 -2.43 0.46
CA GLY A 32 -16.04 -2.50 1.61
C GLY A 32 -15.38 -2.67 2.98
N ALA A 33 -14.07 -2.95 3.04
CA ALA A 33 -13.32 -3.12 4.29
C ALA A 33 -13.03 -1.77 4.99
N LYS A 34 -14.08 -1.03 5.37
CA LYS A 34 -14.01 0.33 5.94
C LYS A 34 -13.34 0.38 7.31
N SER A 35 -13.27 -0.75 8.03
CA SER A 35 -12.61 -0.86 9.32
C SER A 35 -11.08 -0.85 9.23
N VAL A 36 -10.50 -0.96 8.03
CA VAL A 36 -9.04 -0.94 7.85
C VAL A 36 -8.52 0.49 8.06
N THR A 37 -7.67 0.66 9.07
CA THR A 37 -7.02 1.93 9.42
C THR A 37 -5.49 1.78 9.35
N ASP A 38 -4.77 2.88 9.55
CA ASP A 38 -3.30 2.87 9.57
C ASP A 38 -2.72 1.97 10.68
N ASP A 39 -3.38 1.95 11.84
CA ASP A 39 -3.01 1.08 12.95
C ASP A 39 -3.19 -0.40 12.59
N VAL A 40 -4.29 -0.74 11.90
CA VAL A 40 -4.54 -2.11 11.41
C VAL A 40 -3.46 -2.51 10.39
N VAL A 41 -3.12 -1.64 9.44
CA VAL A 41 -2.05 -1.91 8.46
C VAL A 41 -0.72 -2.11 9.17
N THR A 42 -0.41 -1.30 10.19
CA THR A 42 0.80 -1.44 11.00
C THR A 42 0.84 -2.78 11.73
N GLU A 43 -0.24 -3.16 12.39
CA GLU A 43 -0.34 -4.45 13.09
C GLU A 43 -0.08 -5.62 12.14
N TRP A 44 -0.71 -5.60 10.97
CA TRP A 44 -0.51 -6.63 9.95
C TRP A 44 0.92 -6.69 9.41
N LYS A 45 1.54 -5.54 9.15
CA LYS A 45 2.95 -5.49 8.72
C LYS A 45 3.89 -6.04 9.79
N ILE A 46 3.61 -5.78 11.08
CA ILE A 46 4.41 -6.30 12.22
C ILE A 46 4.32 -7.83 12.33
N ARG A 47 3.15 -8.43 12.04
CA ARG A 47 2.97 -9.90 12.07
C ARG A 47 3.87 -10.63 11.06
N GLY A 48 4.39 -9.93 10.04
CA GLY A 48 5.25 -10.49 9.00
C GLY A 48 4.48 -11.02 7.79
N ASN A 49 5.21 -11.52 6.79
CA ASN A 49 4.66 -11.97 5.49
C ASN A 49 3.84 -10.91 4.74
N ALA A 50 4.20 -9.63 4.93
CA ALA A 50 3.51 -8.46 4.39
C ALA A 50 4.42 -7.63 3.45
N ASN A 51 5.36 -8.28 2.76
CA ASN A 51 6.30 -7.62 1.87
C ASN A 51 5.67 -7.18 0.55
N CYS A 52 4.55 -7.78 0.15
CA CYS A 52 3.80 -7.40 -1.04
C CYS A 52 2.51 -6.71 -0.60
N ASP A 53 2.40 -5.41 -0.88
CA ASP A 53 1.26 -4.59 -0.45
C ASP A 53 -0.04 -4.94 -1.17
N TRP A 54 0.02 -5.52 -2.39
CA TRP A 54 -1.15 -6.06 -3.07
C TRP A 54 -1.71 -7.27 -2.31
N THR A 55 -0.85 -8.22 -1.95
CA THR A 55 -1.24 -9.40 -1.16
C THR A 55 -1.73 -9.01 0.23
N LEU A 56 -1.07 -8.04 0.88
CA LEU A 56 -1.51 -7.50 2.16
C LEU A 56 -2.90 -6.88 2.07
N SER A 57 -3.14 -6.02 1.07
CA SER A 57 -4.43 -5.37 0.84
C SER A 57 -5.54 -6.40 0.63
N ARG A 58 -5.28 -7.43 -0.19
CA ARG A 58 -6.24 -8.53 -0.40
C ARG A 58 -6.56 -9.26 0.90
N ASN A 59 -5.56 -9.60 1.69
CA ASN A 59 -5.78 -10.31 2.94
C ASN A 59 -6.57 -9.47 3.96
N LEU A 60 -6.29 -8.17 4.04
CA LEU A 60 -7.05 -7.22 4.86
C LEU A 60 -8.51 -7.13 4.42
N ILE A 61 -8.78 -7.14 3.11
CA ILE A 61 -10.16 -7.15 2.57
C ILE A 61 -10.88 -8.43 2.99
N LEU A 62 -10.23 -9.60 2.85
CA LEU A 62 -10.84 -10.90 3.16
C LEU A 62 -11.04 -11.12 4.67
N ASP A 63 -10.20 -10.52 5.51
CA ASP A 63 -10.33 -10.60 6.98
C ASP A 63 -11.40 -9.65 7.53
N ALA A 64 -11.65 -8.52 6.86
CA ALA A 64 -12.63 -7.54 7.29
C ALA A 64 -14.06 -8.07 7.18
N LYS A 65 -14.84 -7.88 8.25
CA LYS A 65 -16.24 -8.33 8.34
C LYS A 65 -17.13 -7.84 7.18
N ASP A 66 -16.94 -6.59 6.77
CA ASP A 66 -17.72 -5.95 5.70
C ASP A 66 -16.96 -5.93 4.37
N GLY A 67 -15.80 -6.60 4.31
CA GLY A 67 -15.01 -6.73 3.10
C GLY A 67 -15.62 -7.72 2.12
N ARG A 68 -15.43 -7.44 0.83
CA ARG A 68 -15.85 -8.34 -0.24
C ARG A 68 -15.04 -9.65 -0.21
N ASN A 69 -15.71 -10.80 -0.20
CA ASN A 69 -15.08 -12.11 0.06
C ASN A 69 -14.59 -12.85 -1.21
N ASP A 70 -14.90 -12.35 -2.40
CA ASP A 70 -14.61 -12.97 -3.70
C ASP A 70 -13.57 -12.20 -4.52
N VAL A 71 -12.80 -11.29 -3.90
CA VAL A 71 -11.78 -10.50 -4.60
C VAL A 71 -10.55 -11.33 -5.00
N THR A 72 -10.15 -11.18 -6.25
CA THR A 72 -8.92 -11.75 -6.82
C THR A 72 -7.71 -10.87 -6.50
N LEU A 73 -6.49 -11.42 -6.64
CA LEU A 73 -5.28 -10.61 -6.45
C LEU A 73 -5.11 -9.61 -7.59
N GLU A 74 -5.52 -9.99 -8.79
CA GLU A 74 -5.47 -9.19 -10.00
C GLU A 74 -6.35 -7.93 -9.88
N GLU A 75 -7.61 -8.09 -9.46
CA GLU A 75 -8.53 -6.95 -9.21
C GLU A 75 -7.98 -5.99 -8.14
N VAL A 76 -7.44 -6.55 -7.04
CA VAL A 76 -6.84 -5.76 -5.97
C VAL A 76 -5.60 -5.02 -6.47
N THR A 77 -4.77 -5.66 -7.28
CA THR A 77 -3.55 -5.08 -7.85
C THR A 77 -3.91 -3.92 -8.77
N GLU A 78 -4.85 -4.11 -9.70
CA GLU A 78 -5.31 -3.05 -10.61
C GLU A 78 -5.88 -1.86 -9.82
N THR A 79 -6.69 -2.13 -8.81
CA THR A 79 -7.28 -1.07 -7.95
C THR A 79 -6.21 -0.31 -7.18
N PHE A 80 -5.23 -1.02 -6.62
CA PHE A 80 -4.11 -0.43 -5.92
C PHE A 80 -3.31 0.47 -6.84
N GLU A 81 -2.93 -0.01 -8.04
CA GLU A 81 -2.17 0.77 -9.01
C GLU A 81 -2.95 2.01 -9.49
N ASN A 82 -4.26 1.90 -9.70
CA ASN A 82 -5.09 3.05 -10.04
C ASN A 82 -5.08 4.14 -8.96
N PHE A 83 -5.01 3.78 -7.68
CA PHE A 83 -4.84 4.76 -6.60
C PHE A 83 -3.39 5.28 -6.51
N TYR A 84 -2.42 4.39 -6.61
CA TYR A 84 -1.01 4.73 -6.44
C TYR A 84 -0.49 5.60 -7.59
N GLN A 85 -0.68 5.16 -8.84
CA GLN A 85 -0.30 5.89 -10.07
C GLN A 85 -1.25 7.05 -10.36
N GLY A 86 -2.51 6.92 -9.96
CA GLY A 86 -3.59 7.82 -10.34
C GLY A 86 -4.22 7.44 -11.68
N THR A 87 -5.26 8.18 -12.02
CA THR A 87 -5.99 8.08 -13.29
C THR A 87 -6.00 9.44 -13.98
N GLU A 88 -6.64 9.54 -15.15
CA GLU A 88 -6.84 10.84 -15.81
C GLU A 88 -7.60 11.84 -14.93
N GLN A 89 -8.49 11.36 -14.05
CA GLN A 89 -9.36 12.18 -13.21
C GLN A 89 -8.82 12.37 -11.79
N GLN A 90 -7.93 11.50 -11.32
CA GLN A 90 -7.43 11.49 -9.96
C GLN A 90 -5.90 11.46 -9.92
N SER A 91 -5.29 12.40 -9.19
CA SER A 91 -3.83 12.39 -9.00
C SER A 91 -3.39 11.15 -8.20
N GLY A 92 -2.29 10.54 -8.63
CA GLY A 92 -1.68 9.41 -7.94
C GLY A 92 -1.10 9.75 -6.58
N LEU A 93 -1.17 8.76 -5.68
CA LEU A 93 -0.63 8.85 -4.33
C LEU A 93 0.90 8.86 -4.28
N TYR A 94 1.61 8.43 -5.33
CA TYR A 94 3.07 8.59 -5.42
C TYR A 94 3.51 10.05 -5.22
N LYS A 95 2.62 11.03 -5.46
CA LYS A 95 2.89 12.45 -5.21
C LYS A 95 3.00 12.82 -3.72
N LEU A 96 2.67 11.91 -2.81
CA LEU A 96 2.86 12.08 -1.37
C LEU A 96 4.30 11.84 -0.94
N GLU A 97 5.13 11.29 -1.82
CA GLU A 97 6.51 10.94 -1.53
C GLU A 97 7.41 12.17 -1.51
N THR A 98 8.42 12.13 -0.65
CA THR A 98 9.37 13.23 -0.47
C THR A 98 10.80 12.70 -0.37
N LEU A 99 11.80 13.55 -0.61
CA LEU A 99 13.18 13.22 -0.25
C LEU A 99 13.38 13.39 1.25
N ILE A 100 14.23 12.55 1.84
CA ILE A 100 14.62 12.60 3.26
C ILE A 100 15.68 13.69 3.51
#